data_AF-A0A8S3HDM3-F1
#
_entry.id   AF-A0A8S3HDM3-F1
#
_cell.length_a   1.000
_cell.length_b   1.000
_cell.length_c   1.000
_cell.angle_alpha   90.00
_cell.angle_beta   90.00
_cell.angle_gamma   90.00
#
_symmetry.space_group_name_H-M   'P 1'
#
loop_
_entity.id
_entity.type
_entity.pdbx_description
1 polymer ?
#
loop_
_entity_poly.entity_id
_entity_poly.type
_entity_poly.pdbx_seq_one_letter_code
_entity_poly.pdbx_strand_id
1 'polypeptide(L)'
;MKKLTEFLHFFLISVLSINCQQLQWILLSDGSSGDTPIARRDAALGFDSTFLILYGGRDQSGMPLQDTYAFNVLQGLTKSKTSF
;
A
#
# COMPACT_ATOMS: atom_id res chain seq x y z
N MET A 1 33.60 12.37 39.31
CA MET A 1 33.88 12.37 37.86
C MET A 1 33.43 11.12 37.12
N LYS A 2 33.27 9.94 37.76
CA LYS A 2 32.81 8.69 37.09
C LYS A 2 31.32 8.67 36.68
N LYS A 3 30.45 9.39 37.39
CA LYS A 3 29.00 9.48 37.10
C LYS A 3 28.64 10.22 35.81
N LEU A 4 29.49 11.15 35.35
CA LEU A 4 29.24 11.97 34.16
C LEU A 4 29.52 11.17 32.87
N THR A 5 30.48 10.25 32.91
CA THR A 5 30.85 9.39 31.79
C THR A 5 29.81 8.31 31.53
N GLU A 6 29.22 7.70 32.55
CA GLU A 6 28.15 6.71 32.37
C GLU A 6 26.85 7.32 31.84
N PHE A 7 26.54 8.56 32.26
CA PHE A 7 25.38 9.31 31.75
C PHE A 7 25.53 9.61 30.24
N LEU A 8 26.74 9.94 29.79
CA LEU A 8 27.04 10.17 28.38
C LEU A 8 26.95 8.89 27.54
N HIS A 9 27.37 7.73 28.10
CA HIS A 9 27.27 6.44 27.41
C HIS A 9 25.81 5.97 27.26
N PHE A 10 24.98 6.12 28.29
CA PHE A 10 23.55 5.80 28.19
C PHE A 10 22.81 6.72 27.21
N PHE A 11 23.14 8.02 27.23
CA PHE A 11 22.51 8.98 26.33
C PHE A 11 22.88 8.72 24.87
N LEU A 12 24.15 8.38 24.58
CA LEU A 12 24.61 8.04 23.22
C LEU A 12 24.01 6.73 22.68
N ILE A 13 23.76 5.74 23.53
CA ILE A 13 23.12 4.47 23.12
C ILE A 13 21.63 4.68 22.77
N SER A 14 20.96 5.66 23.38
CA SER A 14 19.55 5.95 23.09
C SER A 14 19.28 6.65 21.76
N VAL A 15 20.27 7.33 21.16
CA VAL A 15 20.07 8.08 19.90
C VAL A 15 20.27 7.20 18.66
N LEU A 16 20.76 5.98 18.82
CA LEU A 16 20.83 4.96 17.76
C LEU A 16 19.51 4.18 17.62
N SER A 17 18.37 4.82 17.94
CA SER A 17 17.06 4.33 17.53
C SER A 17 16.99 4.42 16.01
N ILE A 18 17.45 3.36 15.36
CA ILE A 18 17.34 3.16 13.92
C ILE A 18 15.87 3.38 13.62
N ASN A 19 15.57 4.38 12.79
CA ASN A 19 14.23 4.67 12.31
C ASN A 19 13.81 3.50 11.40
N CYS A 20 13.55 2.34 12.01
CA CYS A 20 12.88 1.22 11.42
C CYS A 20 11.47 1.74 11.19
N GLN A 21 11.21 2.24 9.98
CA GLN A 21 9.86 2.60 9.56
C GLN A 21 8.98 1.40 9.87
N GLN A 22 8.20 1.50 10.94
CA GLN A 22 7.33 0.41 11.37
C GLN A 22 6.37 0.12 10.22
N LEU A 23 6.12 -1.15 9.95
CA LEU A 23 5.09 -1.51 8.99
C LEU A 23 3.75 -0.95 9.48
N GLN A 24 3.22 0.01 8.73
CA GLN A 24 1.94 0.63 9.02
C GLN A 24 0.94 0.24 7.95
N TRP A 25 -0.22 -0.23 8.41
CA TRP A 25 -1.38 -0.38 7.56
C TRP A 25 -2.00 0.99 7.35
N ILE A 26 -2.01 1.44 6.10
CA ILE A 26 -2.68 2.68 5.70
C ILE A 26 -3.89 2.27 4.86
N LEU A 27 -5.07 2.74 5.28
CA LEU A 27 -6.25 2.65 4.43
C LEU A 27 -6.07 3.64 3.28
N LEU A 28 -6.10 3.12 2.06
CA LEU A 28 -6.08 3.92 0.85
C LEU A 28 -7.51 4.38 0.54
N SER A 29 -8.00 5.40 1.25
CA SER A 29 -9.37 5.91 1.05
C SER A 29 -9.43 7.22 0.23
N ASP A 30 -10.63 7.41 -0.34
CA ASP A 30 -11.35 8.66 -0.64
C ASP A 30 -10.80 9.75 -1.60
N GLY A 31 -9.64 9.58 -2.22
CA GLY A 31 -9.21 10.45 -3.35
C GLY A 31 -9.54 9.93 -4.76
N SER A 32 -10.01 8.69 -4.86
CA SER A 32 -9.99 7.95 -6.12
C SER A 32 -11.17 8.31 -7.04
N SER A 33 -10.95 9.25 -7.95
CA SER A 33 -11.84 9.50 -9.09
C SER A 33 -11.76 8.36 -10.12
N GLY A 34 -12.85 8.13 -10.85
CA GLY A 34 -12.92 7.15 -11.96
C GLY A 34 -13.63 5.83 -11.62
N ASP A 35 -13.56 4.88 -12.56
CA ASP A 35 -14.31 3.61 -12.51
C ASP A 35 -13.78 2.70 -11.39
N THR A 36 -14.62 2.45 -10.39
CA THR A 36 -14.24 1.59 -9.26
C THR A 36 -14.65 0.15 -9.53
N PRO A 37 -13.78 -0.85 -9.29
CA PRO A 37 -14.19 -2.24 -9.37
C PRO A 37 -15.26 -2.53 -8.32
N ILE A 38 -16.22 -3.38 -8.69
CA ILE A 38 -17.08 -4.01 -7.71
C ILE A 38 -16.25 -4.85 -6.72
N ALA A 39 -16.79 -5.05 -5.51
CA ALA A 39 -16.20 -5.92 -4.51
C ALA A 39 -15.95 -7.33 -5.10
N ARG A 40 -14.73 -7.84 -4.92
CA ARG A 40 -14.28 -9.09 -5.52
C ARG A 40 -13.26 -9.81 -4.64
N ARG A 41 -13.12 -11.13 -4.85
CA ARG A 41 -12.08 -12.00 -4.25
C ARG A 41 -11.36 -12.79 -5.33
N ASP A 42 -10.27 -13.48 -4.96
CA ASP A 42 -9.48 -14.36 -5.84
C ASP A 42 -8.96 -13.67 -7.13
N ALA A 43 -8.79 -12.35 -7.10
CA ALA A 43 -8.30 -11.58 -8.24
C ALA A 43 -6.76 -11.62 -8.33
N ALA A 44 -6.23 -11.47 -9.54
CA ALA A 44 -4.80 -11.30 -9.75
C ALA A 44 -4.39 -9.83 -9.59
N LEU A 45 -3.25 -9.59 -8.94
CA LEU A 45 -2.65 -8.27 -8.78
C LEU A 45 -1.24 -8.26 -9.38
N GLY A 46 -0.97 -7.25 -10.19
CA GLY A 46 0.38 -6.91 -10.67
C GLY A 46 0.70 -5.46 -10.31
N PHE A 47 1.98 -5.14 -10.14
CA PHE A 47 2.42 -3.79 -9.80
C PHE A 47 3.69 -3.45 -10.59
N ASP A 48 3.74 -2.24 -11.14
CA ASP A 48 4.95 -1.58 -11.65
C ASP A 48 5.21 -0.28 -10.87
N SER A 49 6.19 0.54 -11.26
CA SER A 49 6.53 1.78 -10.55
C SER A 49 5.41 2.84 -10.50
N THR A 50 4.37 2.69 -11.30
CA THR A 50 3.34 3.72 -11.57
C THR A 50 1.93 3.19 -11.38
N PHE A 51 1.67 1.92 -11.71
CA PHE A 51 0.36 1.31 -11.76
C PHE A 51 0.28 0.02 -10.95
N LEU A 52 -0.82 -0.11 -10.22
CA LEU A 52 -1.32 -1.39 -9.75
C LEU A 52 -2.40 -1.87 -10.72
N ILE A 53 -2.25 -3.08 -11.23
CA ILE A 53 -3.18 -3.73 -12.16
C ILE A 53 -3.95 -4.80 -11.41
N LEU A 54 -5.28 -4.76 -11.54
CA LEU A 54 -6.21 -5.74 -11.01
C LEU A 54 -6.92 -6.43 -12.18
N TYR A 55 -6.86 -7.76 -12.22
CA TYR A 55 -7.54 -8.55 -13.24
C TYR A 55 -8.44 -9.63 -12.62
N GLY A 56 -9.66 -9.70 -13.14
CA GLY A 56 -10.61 -10.78 -12.87
C GLY A 56 -11.01 -10.89 -11.40
N GLY A 57 -11.04 -12.12 -10.89
CA GLY A 57 -11.57 -12.47 -9.58
C GLY A 57 -13.01 -12.98 -9.65
N ARG A 58 -13.68 -13.03 -8.50
CA ARG A 58 -15.07 -13.48 -8.36
C ARG A 58 -15.89 -12.50 -7.54
N ASP A 59 -17.13 -12.30 -7.96
CA ASP A 59 -18.09 -11.48 -7.21
C ASP A 59 -18.67 -12.23 -5.99
N GLN A 60 -19.63 -11.61 -5.30
CA GLN A 60 -20.29 -12.22 -4.14
C GLN A 60 -20.96 -13.57 -4.47
N SER A 61 -21.57 -13.70 -5.65
CA SER A 61 -22.22 -14.94 -6.10
C SER A 61 -21.25 -16.03 -6.54
N GLY A 62 -19.95 -15.70 -6.66
CA GLY A 62 -18.91 -16.60 -7.13
C GLY A 62 -18.73 -16.56 -8.65
N MET A 63 -19.43 -15.65 -9.35
CA MET A 63 -19.31 -15.50 -10.79
C MET A 63 -17.93 -14.94 -11.15
N PRO A 64 -17.24 -15.54 -12.14
CA PRO A 64 -15.93 -15.06 -12.58
C PRO A 64 -16.06 -13.71 -13.28
N LEU A 65 -15.16 -12.79 -12.93
CA LEU A 65 -15.00 -11.49 -13.56
C LEU A 65 -13.85 -11.57 -14.58
N GLN A 66 -13.97 -10.80 -15.66
CA GLN A 66 -12.99 -10.76 -16.76
C GLN A 66 -12.55 -9.33 -17.11
N ASP A 67 -12.83 -8.38 -16.21
CA ASP A 67 -12.46 -6.98 -16.36
C ASP A 67 -11.07 -6.68 -15.79
N THR A 68 -10.46 -5.62 -16.31
CA THR A 68 -9.18 -5.09 -15.84
C THR A 68 -9.34 -3.68 -15.30
N TYR A 69 -8.69 -3.40 -14.17
CA TYR A 69 -8.57 -2.06 -13.60
C TYR A 69 -7.10 -1.68 -13.44
N ALA A 70 -6.79 -0.43 -13.76
CA ALA A 70 -5.50 0.18 -13.46
C ALA A 70 -5.67 1.27 -12.41
N PHE A 71 -4.79 1.27 -11.41
CA PHE A 71 -4.74 2.24 -10.33
C PHE A 71 -3.41 2.99 -10.41
N ASN A 72 -3.44 4.29 -10.69
CA ASN A 72 -2.22 5.11 -10.69
C ASN A 72 -1.80 5.46 -9.25
N VAL A 73 -0.71 4.87 -8.76
CA VAL A 73 -0.27 5.06 -7.37
C VAL A 73 0.46 6.38 -7.13
N LEU A 74 0.93 7.05 -8.18
CA LEU A 74 1.62 8.35 -8.08
C LEU A 74 0.66 9.54 -8.04
N GLN A 75 -0.59 9.34 -8.48
CA GLN A 75 -1.62 10.40 -8.53
C GLN A 75 -2.81 10.13 -7.59
N GLY A 76 -2.57 9.44 -6.47
CA GLY A 76 -3.62 9.23 -5.46
C GLY A 76 -4.67 8.18 -5.84
N LEU A 77 -4.26 7.13 -6.57
CA LEU A 77 -5.08 5.99 -6.99
C LEU A 77 -6.23 6.36 -7.91
N THR A 78 -5.94 7.12 -8.98
CA THR A 78 -6.90 7.30 -10.07
C THR A 78 -7.18 5.95 -10.74
N LYS A 79 -8.46 5.66 -10.99
CA LYS A 79 -8.92 4.35 -11.47
C LYS A 79 -9.44 4.45 -12.89
N SER A 80 -9.05 3.50 -13.74
CA SER A 80 -9.66 3.32 -15.05
C SER A 80 -9.95 1.85 -15.33
N LYS A 81 -11.15 1.58 -15.85
CA LYS A 81 -11.46 0.30 -16.46
C LYS A 81 -10.77 0.25 -17.82
N THR A 82 -10.00 -0.78 -18.07
CA THR A 82 -9.24 -0.93 -19.32
C THR A 82 -9.62 -2.24 -20.00
N SER A 83 -9.78 -2.17 -21.32
CA SER A 83 -9.93 -3.32 -22.21
C SER A 83 -8.63 -3.47 -22.98
N PHE A 84 -8.00 -4.64 -22.90
CA PHE A 84 -6.91 -5.02 -23.81
C PHE A 84 -7.48 -5.67 -25.06
#